data_AF-A0A7K2C6L8-F1
#
_entry.id   AF-A0A7K2C6L8-F1
#
_cell.length_a   1.000
_cell.length_b   1.000
_cell.length_c   1.000
_cell.angle_alpha   90.00
_cell.angle_beta   90.00
_cell.angle_gamma   90.00
#
_symmetry.space_group_name_H-M   'P 1'
#
loop_
_entity.id
_entity.type
_entity.pdbx_description
1 polymer ?
#
loop_
_entity_poly.entity_id
_entity_poly.type
_entity_poly.pdbx_seq_one_letter_code
_entity_poly.pdbx_strand_id
1 'polypeptide(L)'
;MSWCFLILLLSQVPGTDLQAARQAVGSQDYGRAIQLLDEFLESDDTHIEGRYLRGIALRERGRNPTLKNRLQRVLARSAADFEFVVAHDSAYQDVLFQYAILKRYEDDLEGAIRLGEAQQEHRPDLDYVLPRLLSFYWRYVVTTAPQKARLWLRSQAGSLAPLFVGRAYERQGMYDSAEAIYAEDEDTAETPLLLAQARLNFARMRPEIGTETIEEAISGIDTKVDALVFFEEIKTIASPAEVAAFGRIEELEGYRKFFRTFWTSRDPMPAAAYNARMAEHYRRLRIAEQNFLFNGFRSWFRSAFTHDETYFPVTYELGSDFNDRGIVFMRHGEPDHYTVGEANSWLYNDSLLVFHFAPTCIGQVCGVTEHFVPSPLGPTFEPAIVGLDALDAERKSVDYLVNGLSTDRHQWSSDTRHWEVPYVVGAFRGLDGRTLVEIYYEVPLHETARVRGPDSVVVETGVSIHNGDWERINFVRKQSQYGRGEDAFVDRFQVDLSADRFNLALHARVLDGVHLRAYRFAYTVPGFTDTGLQLSDMFLADSIAVIPDAIERDDVILYVNPSGQFERPVAPFVYFEIYNLTQEPDGQTRYRIAYTLTPVDADQDGAITLQTSEQRTANSSPLSY
;
A
#
# COMPACT_ATOMS: atom_id res chain seq x y z
N MET A 1 -9.98 11.93 11.44
CA MET A 1 -10.75 11.67 12.67
C MET A 1 -9.80 11.25 13.77
N SER A 2 -9.74 11.98 14.91
CA SER A 2 -8.87 11.63 16.04
C SER A 2 -9.57 10.60 16.94
N TRP A 3 -8.92 9.49 17.31
CA TRP A 3 -9.53 8.35 18.03
C TRP A 3 -10.24 8.67 19.36
N CYS A 4 -10.17 9.90 19.86
CA CYS A 4 -11.05 10.40 20.94
C CYS A 4 -12.57 10.24 20.66
N PHE A 5 -12.95 9.94 19.41
CA PHE A 5 -14.35 9.83 18.98
C PHE A 5 -15.15 8.62 19.50
N LEU A 6 -14.53 7.55 20.01
CA LEU A 6 -15.29 6.33 20.35
C LEU A 6 -15.88 6.28 21.77
N ILE A 7 -15.47 7.15 22.69
CA ILE A 7 -15.79 7.02 24.13
C ILE A 7 -17.00 7.85 24.60
N LEU A 8 -17.46 8.86 23.85
CA LEU A 8 -18.42 9.85 24.36
C LEU A 8 -19.92 9.60 24.07
N LEU A 9 -20.30 8.48 23.47
CA LEU A 9 -21.66 8.29 22.91
C LEU A 9 -22.70 7.61 23.82
N LEU A 10 -22.40 7.26 25.08
CA LEU A 10 -23.34 6.55 25.95
C LEU A 10 -23.57 7.24 27.31
N SER A 11 -24.41 8.28 27.32
CA SER A 11 -25.39 8.51 28.41
C SER A 11 -26.42 9.55 27.98
N GLN A 12 -27.66 9.09 27.72
CA GLN A 12 -28.79 9.97 27.46
C GLN A 12 -29.56 10.24 28.74
N VAL A 13 -29.40 11.45 29.29
CA VAL A 13 -30.39 12.13 30.13
C VAL A 13 -30.51 13.56 29.59
N PRO A 14 -31.67 14.02 29.10
CA PRO A 14 -31.80 15.37 28.56
C PRO A 14 -31.78 16.41 29.70
N GLY A 15 -30.92 17.43 29.61
CA GLY A 15 -31.20 18.73 30.25
C GLY A 15 -30.11 19.46 31.03
N THR A 16 -28.81 19.16 30.88
CA THR A 16 -27.72 19.90 31.58
C THR A 16 -26.66 20.47 30.63
N ASP A 17 -26.04 21.60 31.01
CA ASP A 17 -24.95 22.25 30.24
C ASP A 17 -23.77 21.29 29.98
N LEU A 18 -23.54 20.32 30.88
CA LEU A 18 -22.53 19.27 30.71
C LEU A 18 -22.84 18.33 29.53
N GLN A 19 -24.10 17.99 29.27
CA GLN A 19 -24.47 17.15 28.13
C GLN A 19 -24.26 17.90 26.81
N ALA A 20 -24.66 19.17 26.76
CA ALA A 20 -24.40 20.04 25.61
C ALA A 20 -22.88 20.21 25.39
N ALA A 21 -22.10 20.31 26.46
CA ALA A 21 -20.64 20.37 26.38
C ALA A 21 -20.03 19.08 25.81
N ARG A 22 -20.49 17.89 26.25
CA ARG A 22 -20.07 16.61 25.66
C ARG A 22 -20.35 16.56 24.16
N GLN A 23 -21.54 16.98 23.74
CA GLN A 23 -21.91 17.02 22.32
C GLN A 23 -21.04 18.02 21.55
N ALA A 24 -20.73 19.18 22.13
CA ALA A 24 -19.85 20.18 21.51
C ALA A 24 -18.41 19.66 21.35
N VAL A 25 -17.86 19.02 22.38
CA VAL A 25 -16.54 18.34 22.29
C VAL A 25 -16.58 17.24 21.22
N GLY A 26 -17.61 16.40 21.23
CA GLY A 26 -17.81 15.34 20.25
C GLY A 26 -17.98 15.87 18.82
N SER A 27 -18.54 17.06 18.64
CA SER A 27 -18.70 17.69 17.33
C SER A 27 -17.51 18.58 16.95
N GLN A 28 -16.44 18.59 17.76
CA GLN A 28 -15.26 19.44 17.64
C GLN A 28 -15.52 20.95 17.65
N ASP A 29 -16.70 21.37 18.14
CA ASP A 29 -16.97 22.77 18.44
C ASP A 29 -16.36 23.12 19.81
N TYR A 30 -15.03 23.13 19.86
CA TYR A 30 -14.28 23.43 21.08
C TYR A 30 -14.56 24.86 21.58
N GLY A 31 -14.97 25.75 20.67
CA GLY A 31 -15.38 27.10 21.01
C GLY A 31 -16.60 27.11 21.92
N ARG A 32 -17.66 26.43 21.49
CA ARG A 32 -18.89 26.26 22.26
C ARG A 32 -18.70 25.40 23.50
N ALA A 33 -17.90 24.33 23.39
CA ALA A 33 -17.61 23.45 24.52
C ALA A 33 -16.97 24.22 25.70
N ILE A 34 -15.97 25.06 25.43
CA ILE A 34 -15.32 25.86 26.48
C ILE A 34 -16.31 26.81 27.15
N GLN A 35 -17.19 27.46 26.39
CA GLN A 35 -18.19 28.38 26.97
C GLN A 35 -19.12 27.64 27.95
N LEU A 36 -19.69 26.51 27.49
CA LEU A 36 -20.58 25.69 28.31
C LEU A 36 -19.87 25.15 29.56
N LEU A 37 -18.61 24.75 29.43
CA LEU A 37 -17.84 24.19 30.54
C LEU A 37 -17.35 25.25 31.53
N ASP A 38 -17.04 26.46 31.05
CA ASP A 38 -16.73 27.58 31.94
C ASP A 38 -17.95 27.96 32.77
N GLU A 39 -19.14 28.07 32.15
CA GLU A 39 -20.41 28.32 32.87
C GLU A 39 -20.75 27.18 33.86
N PHE A 40 -20.60 25.93 33.45
CA PHE A 40 -20.88 24.77 34.32
C PHE A 40 -19.96 24.72 35.54
N LEU A 41 -18.65 24.90 35.34
CA LEU A 41 -17.64 24.83 36.40
C LEU A 41 -17.61 26.08 37.31
N GLU A 42 -18.36 27.15 37.00
CA GLU A 42 -18.61 28.23 37.96
C GLU A 42 -19.47 27.75 39.15
N SER A 43 -20.35 26.76 38.92
CA SER A 43 -21.25 26.22 39.94
C SER A 43 -20.67 25.03 40.71
N ASP A 44 -19.82 24.23 40.05
CA ASP A 44 -19.10 23.09 40.64
C ASP A 44 -17.71 22.98 40.00
N ASP A 45 -16.73 23.66 40.59
CA ASP A 45 -15.35 23.63 40.11
C ASP A 45 -14.61 22.35 40.52
N THR A 46 -15.24 21.41 41.22
CA THR A 46 -14.65 20.12 41.61
C THR A 46 -15.07 18.97 40.71
N HIS A 47 -15.96 19.22 39.75
CA HIS A 47 -16.49 18.19 38.86
C HIS A 47 -15.41 17.62 37.92
N ILE A 48 -15.01 16.37 38.17
CA ILE A 48 -13.94 15.66 37.44
C ILE A 48 -14.18 15.66 35.93
N GLU A 49 -15.37 15.23 35.47
CA GLU A 49 -15.65 15.15 34.04
C GLU A 49 -15.67 16.51 33.34
N GLY A 50 -16.24 17.55 33.97
CA GLY A 50 -16.28 18.89 33.40
C GLY A 50 -14.87 19.43 33.16
N ARG A 51 -13.96 19.23 34.13
CA ARG A 51 -12.56 19.58 33.97
C ARG A 51 -11.86 18.74 32.91
N TYR A 52 -12.09 17.43 32.87
CA TYR A 52 -11.54 16.57 31.82
C TYR A 52 -11.94 17.04 30.42
N LEU A 53 -13.24 17.30 30.18
CA LEU A 53 -13.74 17.80 28.90
C LEU A 53 -13.20 19.21 28.57
N ARG A 54 -13.08 20.08 29.57
CA ARG A 54 -12.56 21.44 29.36
C ARG A 54 -11.07 21.41 29.05
N GLY A 55 -10.31 20.54 29.72
CA GLY A 55 -8.92 20.25 29.43
C GLY A 55 -8.71 19.88 27.96
N ILE A 56 -9.52 18.95 27.42
CA ILE A 56 -9.48 18.56 26.00
C ILE A 56 -9.82 19.75 25.09
N ALA A 57 -10.93 20.44 25.35
CA ALA A 57 -11.37 21.54 24.50
C ALA A 57 -10.36 22.71 24.46
N LEU A 58 -9.78 23.05 25.62
CA LEU A 58 -8.72 24.05 25.73
C LEU A 58 -7.45 23.61 24.99
N ARG A 59 -7.03 22.34 25.11
CA ARG A 59 -5.87 21.80 24.38
C ARG A 59 -6.05 21.93 22.87
N GLU A 60 -7.17 21.46 22.34
CA GLU A 60 -7.44 21.49 20.90
C GLU A 60 -7.58 22.93 20.38
N ARG A 61 -8.16 23.84 21.17
CA ARG A 61 -8.19 25.28 20.83
C ARG A 61 -6.79 25.93 20.89
N GLY A 62 -5.92 25.44 21.76
CA GLY A 62 -4.53 25.87 21.88
C GLY A 62 -3.60 25.39 20.76
N ARG A 63 -4.09 24.54 19.84
CA ARG A 63 -3.34 23.91 18.74
C ARG A 63 -2.87 24.87 17.64
N ASN A 64 -3.21 26.17 17.68
CA ASN A 64 -2.92 27.08 16.56
C ASN A 64 -1.46 27.59 16.56
N PRO A 65 -0.62 27.16 15.59
CA PRO A 65 0.81 27.48 15.57
C PRO A 65 1.11 28.97 15.34
N THR A 66 0.18 29.72 14.74
CA THR A 66 0.38 31.15 14.43
C THR A 66 0.16 32.07 15.64
N LEU A 67 -0.27 31.51 16.77
CA LEU A 67 -0.59 32.24 18.01
C LEU A 67 0.15 31.65 19.23
N LYS A 68 1.27 30.94 19.04
CA LYS A 68 2.01 30.20 20.09
C LYS A 68 2.19 31.03 21.39
N ASN A 69 2.56 32.31 21.30
CA ASN A 69 2.71 33.18 22.48
C ASN A 69 1.37 33.68 23.08
N ARG A 70 0.31 33.79 22.26
CA ARG A 70 -1.02 34.28 22.69
C ARG A 70 -1.85 33.19 23.35
N LEU A 71 -1.57 31.91 23.04
CA LEU A 71 -2.32 30.73 23.50
C LEU A 71 -1.64 29.92 24.61
N GLN A 72 -0.42 30.29 25.05
CA GLN A 72 0.21 29.67 26.23
C GLN A 72 -0.69 29.68 27.48
N ARG A 73 -1.46 30.76 27.68
CA ARG A 73 -2.45 30.82 28.78
C ARG A 73 -3.59 29.81 28.64
N VAL A 74 -3.97 29.46 27.42
CA VAL A 74 -5.00 28.45 27.14
C VAL A 74 -4.47 27.05 27.45
N LEU A 75 -3.23 26.76 27.03
CA LEU A 75 -2.57 25.49 27.33
C LEU A 75 -2.29 25.32 28.83
N ALA A 76 -1.90 26.39 29.54
CA ALA A 76 -1.73 26.35 30.99
C ALA A 76 -3.04 26.05 31.74
N ARG A 77 -4.18 26.59 31.27
CA ARG A 77 -5.50 26.24 31.83
C ARG A 77 -5.84 24.77 31.56
N SER A 78 -5.53 24.27 30.36
CA SER A 78 -5.71 22.85 30.02
C SER A 78 -4.87 21.94 30.92
N ALA A 79 -3.60 22.28 31.16
CA ALA A 79 -2.72 21.55 32.08
C ALA A 79 -3.30 21.51 33.50
N ALA A 80 -3.76 22.65 34.02
CA ALA A 80 -4.35 22.72 35.36
C ALA A 80 -5.60 21.83 35.51
N ASP A 81 -6.44 21.73 34.47
CA ASP A 81 -7.59 20.84 34.48
C ASP A 81 -7.19 19.36 34.44
N PHE A 82 -6.18 18.98 33.64
CA PHE A 82 -5.67 17.61 33.64
C PHE A 82 -4.97 17.24 34.94
N GLU A 83 -4.15 18.13 35.50
CA GLU A 83 -3.51 17.93 36.81
C GLU A 83 -4.53 17.75 37.93
N PHE A 84 -5.63 18.54 37.89
CA PHE A 84 -6.73 18.34 38.82
C PHE A 84 -7.33 16.94 38.69
N VAL A 85 -7.69 16.51 37.48
CA VAL A 85 -8.31 15.20 37.25
C VAL A 85 -7.36 14.09 37.70
N VAL A 86 -6.08 14.14 37.32
CA VAL A 86 -5.06 13.16 37.71
C VAL A 86 -4.88 13.10 39.24
N ALA A 87 -4.92 14.23 39.94
CA ALA A 87 -4.77 14.28 41.39
C ALA A 87 -5.98 13.66 42.14
N HIS A 88 -7.16 13.62 41.53
CA HIS A 88 -8.38 13.06 42.14
C HIS A 88 -8.66 11.62 41.67
N ASP A 89 -8.45 11.34 40.39
CA ASP A 89 -8.63 10.04 39.76
C ASP A 89 -7.72 9.91 38.52
N SER A 90 -6.53 9.37 38.72
CA SER A 90 -5.56 9.14 37.65
C SER A 90 -5.97 8.04 36.67
N ALA A 91 -6.97 7.22 37.00
CA ALA A 91 -7.53 6.19 36.13
C ALA A 91 -8.77 6.66 35.36
N TYR A 92 -9.18 7.92 35.56
CA TYR A 92 -10.35 8.50 34.91
C TYR A 92 -10.18 8.52 33.38
N GLN A 93 -10.94 7.66 32.71
CA GLN A 93 -10.89 7.49 31.25
C GLN A 93 -9.43 7.34 30.76
N ASP A 94 -8.98 8.24 29.89
CA ASP A 94 -7.63 8.29 29.35
C ASP A 94 -6.90 9.60 29.71
N VAL A 95 -7.19 10.16 30.89
CA VAL A 95 -6.70 11.49 31.29
C VAL A 95 -5.18 11.62 31.22
N LEU A 96 -4.42 10.61 31.65
CA LEU A 96 -2.95 10.65 31.61
C LEU A 96 -2.48 10.75 30.15
N PHE A 97 -3.12 10.03 29.24
CA PHE A 97 -2.82 10.13 27.82
C PHE A 97 -3.26 11.45 27.19
N GLN A 98 -4.43 11.99 27.56
CA GLN A 98 -4.85 13.32 27.13
C GLN A 98 -3.87 14.41 27.59
N TYR A 99 -3.33 14.25 28.81
CA TYR A 99 -2.28 15.12 29.34
C TYR A 99 -0.94 14.91 28.61
N ALA A 100 -0.59 13.67 28.27
CA ALA A 100 0.58 13.37 27.45
C ALA A 100 0.54 14.08 26.08
N ILE A 101 -0.63 14.11 25.42
CA ILE A 101 -0.82 14.87 24.17
C ILE A 101 -0.56 16.36 24.40
N LEU A 102 -1.00 16.94 25.52
CA LEU A 102 -0.70 18.33 25.86
C LEU A 102 0.81 18.54 26.05
N LYS A 103 1.51 17.66 26.78
CA LYS A 103 2.97 17.73 26.92
C LYS A 103 3.68 17.68 25.58
N ARG A 104 3.20 16.86 24.64
CA ARG A 104 3.68 16.87 23.25
C ARG A 104 3.47 18.23 22.57
N TYR A 105 2.35 18.92 22.81
CA TYR A 105 2.08 20.24 22.23
C TYR A 105 3.02 21.31 22.80
N GLU A 106 3.48 21.11 24.05
CA GLU A 106 4.47 21.92 24.74
C GLU A 106 5.93 21.57 24.37
N ASP A 107 6.14 20.66 23.41
CA ASP A 107 7.43 20.09 23.03
C ASP A 107 8.15 19.32 24.18
N ASP A 108 7.44 18.97 25.26
CA ASP A 108 7.91 18.12 26.36
C ASP A 108 7.61 16.64 26.06
N LEU A 109 8.44 16.04 25.20
CA LEU A 109 8.28 14.65 24.79
C LEU A 109 8.62 13.64 25.91
N GLU A 110 9.53 13.99 26.82
CA GLU A 110 9.89 13.12 27.94
C GLU A 110 8.72 13.01 28.94
N GLY A 111 8.05 14.14 29.22
CA GLY A 111 6.81 14.16 30.01
C GLY A 111 5.66 13.43 29.31
N ALA A 112 5.53 13.61 27.98
CA ALA A 112 4.53 12.89 27.19
C ALA A 112 4.72 11.37 27.24
N ILE A 113 5.96 10.88 27.12
CA ILE A 113 6.26 9.44 27.19
C ILE A 113 5.92 8.90 28.58
N ARG A 114 6.39 9.53 29.67
CA ARG A 114 6.11 9.07 31.04
C ARG A 114 4.61 8.99 31.34
N LEU A 115 3.85 10.00 30.93
CA LEU A 115 2.40 10.00 31.12
C LEU A 115 1.70 8.93 30.26
N GLY A 116 2.19 8.68 29.05
CA GLY A 116 1.67 7.64 28.18
C GLY A 116 1.95 6.23 28.68
N GLU A 117 3.17 5.97 29.19
CA GLU A 117 3.51 4.72 29.87
C GLU A 117 2.62 4.50 31.10
N ALA A 118 2.46 5.53 31.94
CA ALA A 118 1.56 5.46 33.09
C ALA A 118 0.12 5.16 32.68
N GLN A 119 -0.40 5.76 31.60
CA GLN A 119 -1.73 5.41 31.08
C GLN A 119 -1.80 3.93 30.69
N GLN A 120 -0.81 3.43 29.95
CA GLN A 120 -0.77 2.05 29.47
C GLN A 120 -0.76 1.04 30.64
N GLU A 121 -0.05 1.36 31.71
CA GLU A 121 -0.01 0.56 32.93
C GLU A 121 -1.34 0.59 33.69
N HIS A 122 -1.96 1.77 33.84
CA HIS A 122 -3.20 1.92 34.60
C HIS A 122 -4.45 1.43 33.87
N ARG A 123 -4.48 1.54 32.53
CA ARG A 123 -5.63 1.23 31.68
C ARG A 123 -5.18 0.47 30.42
N PRO A 124 -4.70 -0.78 30.56
CA PRO A 124 -4.30 -1.60 29.43
C PRO A 124 -5.47 -1.98 28.50
N ASP A 125 -6.72 -1.76 28.93
CA ASP A 125 -7.95 -1.96 28.16
C ASP A 125 -8.15 -0.93 27.03
N LEU A 126 -7.36 0.16 27.00
CA LEU A 126 -7.48 1.19 25.99
C LEU A 126 -6.60 0.87 24.77
N ASP A 127 -7.20 0.22 23.77
CA ASP A 127 -6.46 -0.36 22.64
C ASP A 127 -5.59 0.63 21.82
N TYR A 128 -5.89 1.93 21.89
CA TYR A 128 -5.23 2.96 21.09
C TYR A 128 -4.02 3.62 21.78
N VAL A 129 -3.77 3.33 23.06
CA VAL A 129 -2.70 4.00 23.84
C VAL A 129 -1.34 3.56 23.32
N LEU A 130 -1.07 2.25 23.21
CA LEU A 130 0.21 1.72 22.75
C LEU A 130 0.61 2.22 21.34
N PRO A 131 -0.22 2.09 20.28
CA PRO A 131 0.13 2.61 18.95
C PRO A 131 0.53 4.08 18.95
N ARG A 132 -0.13 4.91 19.76
CA ARG A 132 0.19 6.34 19.85
C ARG A 132 1.40 6.60 20.73
N LEU A 133 1.61 5.83 21.78
CA LEU A 133 2.81 5.93 22.62
C LEU A 133 4.07 5.65 21.78
N LEU A 134 4.05 4.64 20.91
CA LEU A 134 5.13 4.38 19.94
C LEU A 134 5.47 5.64 19.12
N SER A 135 4.47 6.42 18.70
CA SER A 135 4.68 7.68 17.98
C SER A 135 5.39 8.75 18.82
N PHE A 136 5.16 8.80 20.15
CA PHE A 136 5.84 9.75 21.04
C PHE A 136 7.32 9.42 21.19
N TYR A 137 7.65 8.14 21.38
CA TYR A 137 9.02 7.68 21.39
C TYR A 137 9.72 7.93 20.06
N TRP A 138 9.06 7.60 18.94
CA TRP A 138 9.62 7.86 17.63
C TRP A 138 9.92 9.34 17.45
N ARG A 139 8.97 10.21 17.82
CA ARG A 139 9.14 11.66 17.78
C ARG A 139 10.32 12.11 18.65
N TYR A 140 10.48 11.53 19.85
CA TYR A 140 11.63 11.81 20.71
C TYR A 140 12.96 11.44 20.04
N VAL A 141 13.04 10.25 19.43
CA VAL A 141 14.24 9.78 18.71
C VAL A 141 14.58 10.68 17.52
N VAL A 142 13.59 11.19 16.80
CA VAL A 142 13.82 12.03 15.60
C VAL A 142 14.17 13.48 15.94
N THR A 143 13.60 14.06 17.00
CA THR A 143 13.83 15.47 17.37
C THR A 143 14.98 15.67 18.36
N THR A 144 15.43 14.62 19.04
CA THR A 144 16.49 14.70 20.03
C THR A 144 17.85 14.33 19.43
N ALA A 145 18.91 15.02 19.86
CA ALA A 145 20.27 14.67 19.47
C ALA A 145 20.53 13.17 19.79
N PRO A 146 21.04 12.36 18.85
CA PRO A 146 21.04 10.89 19.01
C PRO A 146 21.70 10.35 20.28
N GLN A 147 22.80 10.97 20.72
CA GLN A 147 23.47 10.57 21.97
C GLN A 147 22.61 10.85 23.19
N LYS A 148 21.98 12.04 23.25
CA LYS A 148 21.05 12.39 24.33
C LYS A 148 19.86 11.45 24.35
N ALA A 149 19.29 11.16 23.17
CA ALA A 149 18.15 10.25 23.05
C ALA A 149 18.49 8.86 23.62
N ARG A 150 19.61 8.27 23.21
CA ARG A 150 20.05 6.95 23.71
C ARG A 150 20.32 6.93 25.21
N LEU A 151 20.98 7.97 25.75
CA LEU A 151 21.27 8.03 27.18
C LEU A 151 20.00 8.09 28.01
N TRP A 152 19.03 8.91 27.59
CA TRP A 152 17.75 9.02 28.28
C TRP A 152 16.92 7.74 28.15
N LEU A 153 16.84 7.14 26.94
CA LEU A 153 16.10 5.90 26.74
C LEU A 153 16.68 4.75 27.59
N ARG A 154 18.01 4.59 27.63
CA ARG A 154 18.67 3.59 28.47
C ARG A 154 18.49 3.81 29.98
N SER A 155 18.09 5.02 30.40
CA SER A 155 17.79 5.29 31.82
C SER A 155 16.32 5.07 32.17
N GLN A 156 15.44 4.81 31.20
CA GLN A 156 14.04 4.49 31.48
C GLN A 156 13.90 3.00 31.82
N ALA A 157 12.93 2.69 32.70
CA ALA A 157 12.61 1.33 33.09
C ALA A 157 11.45 0.72 32.28
N GLY A 158 10.87 1.48 31.34
CA GLY A 158 9.71 1.02 30.56
C GLY A 158 10.07 0.05 29.45
N SER A 159 9.17 -0.89 29.18
CA SER A 159 9.37 -2.00 28.24
C SER A 159 9.63 -1.56 26.80
N LEU A 160 9.23 -0.36 26.39
CA LEU A 160 9.45 0.13 25.02
C LEU A 160 10.81 0.81 24.83
N ALA A 161 11.52 1.13 25.92
CA ALA A 161 12.77 1.88 25.81
C ALA A 161 13.85 1.14 25.00
N PRO A 162 14.08 -0.18 25.16
CA PRO A 162 15.06 -0.93 24.36
C PRO A 162 14.78 -0.85 22.86
N LEU A 163 13.52 -1.09 22.43
CA LEU A 163 13.07 -0.92 21.04
C LEU A 163 13.54 0.42 20.45
N PHE A 164 13.32 1.52 21.17
CA PHE A 164 13.68 2.85 20.66
C PHE A 164 15.17 3.19 20.78
N VAL A 165 15.93 2.52 21.63
CA VAL A 165 17.41 2.55 21.57
C VAL A 165 17.88 1.91 20.26
N GLY A 166 17.30 0.79 19.85
CA GLY A 166 17.57 0.14 18.56
C GLY A 166 17.24 1.06 17.38
N ARG A 167 16.03 1.64 17.37
CA ARG A 167 15.60 2.63 16.34
C ARG A 167 16.53 3.85 16.28
N ALA A 168 17.08 4.29 17.41
CA ALA A 168 18.05 5.38 17.44
C ALA A 168 19.40 5.00 16.79
N TYR A 169 19.83 3.74 16.88
CA TYR A 169 21.02 3.24 16.17
C TYR A 169 20.75 3.10 14.67
N GLU A 170 19.59 2.57 14.26
CA GLU A 170 19.21 2.47 12.84
C GLU A 170 19.26 3.81 12.13
N ARG A 171 18.75 4.87 12.77
CA ARG A 171 18.76 6.23 12.22
C ARG A 171 20.18 6.74 11.93
N GLN A 172 21.19 6.22 12.62
CA GLN A 172 22.59 6.53 12.40
C GLN A 172 23.29 5.57 11.43
N GLY A 173 22.57 4.63 10.83
CA GLY A 173 23.14 3.57 9.99
C GLY A 173 23.94 2.53 10.79
N MET A 174 23.82 2.51 12.13
CA MET A 174 24.54 1.57 13.01
C MET A 174 23.74 0.27 13.15
N TYR A 175 23.53 -0.43 12.03
CA TYR A 175 22.62 -1.57 11.94
C TYR A 175 23.00 -2.75 12.83
N ASP A 176 24.29 -3.05 12.98
CA ASP A 176 24.73 -4.15 13.86
C ASP A 176 24.45 -3.84 15.34
N SER A 177 24.54 -2.57 15.74
CA SER A 177 24.18 -2.15 17.09
C SER A 177 22.66 -2.20 17.31
N ALA A 178 21.87 -1.86 16.29
CA ALA A 178 20.41 -2.00 16.37
C ALA A 178 20.00 -3.47 16.49
N GLU A 179 20.59 -4.35 15.67
CA GLU A 179 20.34 -5.80 15.69
C GLU A 179 20.63 -6.41 17.07
N ALA A 180 21.77 -6.06 17.66
CA ALA A 180 22.13 -6.52 18.99
C ALA A 180 21.11 -6.09 20.06
N ILE A 181 20.61 -4.86 19.99
CA ILE A 181 19.59 -4.38 20.93
C ILE A 181 18.29 -5.16 20.77
N TYR A 182 17.81 -5.40 19.54
CA TYR A 182 16.57 -6.16 19.32
C TYR A 182 16.70 -7.64 19.69
N ALA A 183 17.89 -8.23 19.57
CA ALA A 183 18.13 -9.62 19.94
C ALA A 183 18.14 -9.86 21.46
N GLU A 184 18.46 -8.82 22.24
CA GLU A 184 18.48 -8.84 23.71
C GLU A 184 17.17 -8.28 24.33
N ASP A 185 16.22 -7.82 23.50
CA ASP A 185 14.97 -7.20 23.94
C ASP A 185 13.92 -8.26 24.29
N GLU A 186 13.84 -8.61 25.59
CA GLU A 186 12.85 -9.54 26.14
C GLU A 186 11.60 -8.84 26.68
N ASP A 187 11.65 -7.51 26.82
CA ASP A 187 10.61 -6.72 27.50
C ASP A 187 9.56 -6.14 26.54
N THR A 188 9.95 -5.80 25.31
CA THR A 188 9.05 -5.21 24.31
C THR A 188 8.02 -6.24 23.83
N ALA A 189 6.76 -5.81 23.68
CA ALA A 189 5.73 -6.65 23.07
C ALA A 189 6.15 -7.12 21.66
N GLU A 190 5.80 -8.35 21.32
CA GLU A 190 6.29 -9.05 20.13
C GLU A 190 6.02 -8.30 18.82
N THR A 191 4.79 -7.81 18.61
CA THR A 191 4.41 -7.09 17.37
C THR A 191 5.29 -5.85 17.09
N PRO A 192 5.44 -4.87 18.02
CA PRO A 192 6.38 -3.76 17.81
C PRO A 192 7.83 -4.20 17.53
N LEU A 193 8.32 -5.24 18.20
CA LEU A 193 9.69 -5.73 18.04
C LEU A 193 9.91 -6.34 16.65
N LEU A 194 9.01 -7.22 16.20
CA LEU A 194 9.03 -7.81 14.86
C LEU A 194 8.98 -6.73 13.76
N LEU A 195 8.15 -5.70 13.92
CA LEU A 195 8.08 -4.58 12.97
C LEU A 195 9.40 -3.79 12.90
N ALA A 196 10.09 -3.60 14.03
CA ALA A 196 11.41 -2.97 14.04
C ALA A 196 12.48 -3.86 13.41
N GLN A 197 12.48 -5.17 13.68
CA GLN A 197 13.37 -6.13 13.05
C GLN A 197 13.15 -6.22 11.54
N ALA A 198 11.90 -6.19 11.07
CA ALA A 198 11.57 -6.14 9.65
C ALA A 198 12.15 -4.88 8.99
N ARG A 199 11.94 -3.70 9.59
CA ARG A 199 12.52 -2.42 9.13
C ARG A 199 14.04 -2.50 9.02
N LEU A 200 14.72 -3.06 10.02
CA LEU A 200 16.16 -3.27 10.01
C LEU A 200 16.60 -4.17 8.85
N ASN A 201 15.90 -5.29 8.62
CA ASN A 201 16.23 -6.22 7.53
C ASN A 201 16.05 -5.57 6.16
N PHE A 202 14.98 -4.80 5.93
CA PHE A 202 14.83 -4.01 4.72
C PHE A 202 15.95 -2.96 4.58
N ALA A 203 16.32 -2.28 5.66
CA ALA A 203 17.40 -1.29 5.65
C ALA A 203 18.78 -1.90 5.31
N ARG A 204 18.98 -3.18 5.65
CA ARG A 204 20.19 -3.99 5.34
C ARG A 204 20.11 -4.71 3.99
N MET A 205 19.13 -4.41 3.15
CA MET A 205 18.95 -5.05 1.84
C MET A 205 18.73 -6.57 1.94
N ARG A 206 17.99 -7.02 2.96
CA ARG A 206 17.57 -8.43 3.16
C ARG A 206 16.04 -8.55 3.03
N PRO A 207 15.46 -8.31 1.85
CA PRO A 207 14.02 -8.19 1.69
C PRO A 207 13.27 -9.51 1.93
N GLU A 208 13.88 -10.66 1.70
CA GLU A 208 13.31 -11.98 1.99
C GLU A 208 13.05 -12.13 3.49
N ILE A 209 14.08 -11.88 4.32
CA ILE A 209 13.96 -11.93 5.79
C ILE A 209 12.98 -10.87 6.26
N GLY A 210 13.06 -9.64 5.73
CA GLY A 210 12.11 -8.58 6.08
C GLY A 210 10.65 -8.95 5.78
N THR A 211 10.39 -9.61 4.65
CA THR A 211 9.04 -10.08 4.30
C THR A 211 8.58 -11.21 5.22
N GLU A 212 9.47 -12.16 5.53
CA GLU A 212 9.18 -13.26 6.46
C GLU A 212 8.85 -12.74 7.86
N THR A 213 9.64 -11.81 8.40
CA THR A 213 9.37 -11.18 9.70
C THR A 213 8.04 -10.42 9.72
N ILE A 214 7.63 -9.81 8.60
CA ILE A 214 6.30 -9.20 8.50
C ILE A 214 5.18 -10.25 8.49
N GLU A 215 5.36 -11.37 7.79
CA GLU A 215 4.37 -12.46 7.82
C GLU A 215 4.26 -13.10 9.22
N GLU A 216 5.37 -13.21 9.94
CA GLU A 216 5.41 -13.61 11.34
C GLU A 216 4.60 -12.63 12.21
N ALA A 217 4.85 -11.32 12.07
CA ALA A 217 4.08 -10.29 12.77
C ALA A 217 2.59 -10.32 12.44
N ILE A 218 2.21 -10.56 11.17
CA ILE A 218 0.80 -10.70 10.76
C ILE A 218 0.18 -11.95 11.38
N SER A 219 0.92 -13.06 11.41
CA SER A 219 0.44 -14.33 11.97
C SER A 219 0.25 -14.25 13.48
N GLY A 220 1.14 -13.52 14.17
CA GLY A 220 1.10 -13.28 15.62
C GLY A 220 0.12 -12.21 16.08
N ILE A 221 -0.73 -11.64 15.21
CA ILE A 221 -1.80 -10.73 15.63
C ILE A 221 -2.81 -11.49 16.49
N ASP A 222 -2.73 -11.33 17.81
CA ASP A 222 -3.59 -12.02 18.78
C ASP A 222 -4.51 -11.07 19.56
N THR A 223 -4.27 -9.77 19.44
CA THR A 223 -5.13 -8.73 19.99
C THR A 223 -5.46 -7.66 18.95
N LYS A 224 -6.51 -6.88 19.24
CA LYS A 224 -6.82 -5.67 18.46
C LYS A 224 -5.70 -4.63 18.57
N VAL A 225 -4.97 -4.60 19.69
CA VAL A 225 -3.82 -3.71 19.88
C VAL A 225 -2.71 -4.04 18.87
N ASP A 226 -2.40 -5.33 18.67
CA ASP A 226 -1.42 -5.77 17.66
C ASP A 226 -1.80 -5.28 16.26
N ALA A 227 -3.08 -5.47 15.89
CA ALA A 227 -3.59 -4.99 14.62
C ALA A 227 -3.49 -3.46 14.47
N LEU A 228 -3.74 -2.70 15.54
CA LEU A 228 -3.61 -1.24 15.51
C LEU A 228 -2.15 -0.79 15.41
N VAL A 229 -1.24 -1.45 16.13
CA VAL A 229 0.21 -1.20 16.00
C VAL A 229 0.68 -1.46 14.57
N PHE A 230 0.26 -2.58 13.98
CA PHE A 230 0.60 -2.88 12.59
C PHE A 230 -0.02 -1.87 11.62
N PHE A 231 -1.27 -1.45 11.86
CA PHE A 231 -1.93 -0.47 11.01
C PHE A 231 -1.18 0.87 10.92
N GLU A 232 -0.49 1.28 12.00
CA GLU A 232 0.35 2.49 11.99
C GLU A 232 1.47 2.42 10.94
N GLU A 233 1.97 1.23 10.59
CA GLU A 233 3.00 1.03 9.56
C GLU A 233 2.50 1.31 8.15
N ILE A 234 1.20 1.11 7.89
CA ILE A 234 0.59 1.16 6.55
C ILE A 234 -0.40 2.31 6.36
N LYS A 235 -0.81 3.00 7.43
CA LYS A 235 -1.86 4.04 7.41
C LYS A 235 -1.65 5.12 6.35
N THR A 236 -0.40 5.42 6.00
CA THR A 236 -0.03 6.47 5.05
C THR A 236 -0.31 6.08 3.59
N ILE A 237 -0.37 4.77 3.29
CA ILE A 237 -0.59 4.22 1.95
C ILE A 237 -1.93 3.47 1.83
N ALA A 238 -2.67 3.32 2.93
CA ALA A 238 -4.05 2.83 2.91
C ALA A 238 -4.98 3.80 2.15
N SER A 239 -5.97 3.28 1.45
CA SER A 239 -7.05 4.07 0.83
C SER A 239 -8.16 4.36 1.85
N PRO A 240 -9.05 5.35 1.60
CA PRO A 240 -10.19 5.60 2.47
C PRO A 240 -11.11 4.38 2.68
N ALA A 241 -11.29 3.58 1.62
CA ALA A 241 -12.08 2.36 1.68
C ALA A 241 -11.43 1.30 2.59
N GLU A 242 -10.12 1.14 2.52
CA GLU A 242 -9.37 0.21 3.39
C GLU A 242 -9.36 0.66 4.84
N VAL A 243 -9.24 1.96 5.12
CA VAL A 243 -9.37 2.52 6.48
C VAL A 243 -10.76 2.18 7.06
N ALA A 244 -11.82 2.36 6.27
CA ALA A 244 -13.18 2.02 6.67
C ALA A 244 -13.41 0.51 6.79
N ALA A 245 -12.78 -0.31 5.95
CA ALA A 245 -12.82 -1.76 6.05
C ALA A 245 -12.14 -2.24 7.33
N PHE A 246 -10.93 -1.76 7.61
CA PHE A 246 -10.17 -2.08 8.82
C PHE A 246 -10.97 -1.77 10.09
N GLY A 247 -11.62 -0.59 10.14
CA GLY A 247 -12.44 -0.19 11.28
C GLY A 247 -13.70 -1.02 11.52
N ARG A 248 -14.11 -1.87 10.56
CA ARG A 248 -15.27 -2.77 10.67
C ARG A 248 -14.89 -4.22 10.99
N ILE A 249 -13.60 -4.53 11.07
CA ILE A 249 -13.15 -5.87 11.44
C ILE A 249 -13.34 -6.06 12.95
N GLU A 250 -14.00 -7.15 13.32
CA GLU A 250 -14.24 -7.54 14.71
C GLU A 250 -13.45 -8.80 15.11
N GLU A 251 -13.14 -9.66 14.14
CA GLU A 251 -12.44 -10.93 14.37
C GLU A 251 -10.95 -10.85 14.05
N LEU A 252 -10.12 -11.52 14.87
CA LEU A 252 -8.65 -11.54 14.71
C LEU A 252 -8.21 -12.03 13.33
N GLU A 253 -8.82 -13.10 12.83
CA GLU A 253 -8.48 -13.63 11.50
C GLU A 253 -8.83 -12.63 10.38
N GLY A 254 -9.84 -11.80 10.59
CA GLY A 254 -10.16 -10.69 9.70
C GLY A 254 -9.00 -9.70 9.56
N TYR A 255 -8.29 -9.38 10.65
CA TYR A 255 -7.12 -8.49 10.59
C TYR A 255 -5.96 -9.15 9.84
N ARG A 256 -5.66 -10.41 10.14
CA ARG A 256 -4.58 -11.15 9.46
C ARG A 256 -4.83 -11.22 7.95
N LYS A 257 -6.05 -11.59 7.56
CA LYS A 257 -6.50 -11.60 6.17
C LYS A 257 -6.40 -10.22 5.52
N PHE A 258 -6.83 -9.16 6.23
CA PHE A 258 -6.73 -7.79 5.74
C PHE A 258 -5.30 -7.41 5.40
N PHE A 259 -4.33 -7.66 6.29
CA PHE A 259 -2.92 -7.29 6.04
C PHE A 259 -2.27 -8.12 4.93
N ARG A 260 -2.55 -9.43 4.85
CA ARG A 260 -2.07 -10.26 3.73
C ARG A 260 -2.61 -9.73 2.39
N THR A 261 -3.92 -9.50 2.31
CA THR A 261 -4.57 -8.97 1.10
C THR A 261 -4.04 -7.58 0.75
N PHE A 262 -3.83 -6.72 1.76
CA PHE A 262 -3.29 -5.38 1.60
C PHE A 262 -1.94 -5.38 0.89
N TRP A 263 -1.03 -6.25 1.32
CA TRP A 263 0.32 -6.36 0.76
C TRP A 263 0.34 -7.13 -0.56
N THR A 264 -0.39 -8.24 -0.67
CA THR A 264 -0.46 -9.04 -1.90
C THR A 264 -1.07 -8.25 -3.06
N SER A 265 -2.14 -7.49 -2.82
CA SER A 265 -2.80 -6.68 -3.85
C SER A 265 -1.91 -5.57 -4.41
N ARG A 266 -0.85 -5.16 -3.70
CA ARG A 266 0.08 -4.11 -4.16
C ARG A 266 1.41 -4.65 -4.65
N ASP A 267 1.70 -5.91 -4.39
CA ASP A 267 2.94 -6.55 -4.82
C ASP A 267 2.96 -6.69 -6.35
N PRO A 268 3.97 -6.17 -7.06
CA PRO A 268 4.12 -6.45 -8.49
C PRO A 268 4.54 -7.91 -8.76
N MET A 269 5.15 -8.62 -7.80
CA MET A 269 5.66 -9.99 -7.98
C MET A 269 5.23 -10.94 -6.85
N PRO A 270 3.93 -11.23 -6.68
CA PRO A 270 3.44 -11.97 -5.51
C PRO A 270 3.88 -13.43 -5.43
N ALA A 271 4.50 -13.97 -6.48
CA ALA A 271 5.11 -15.30 -6.50
C ALA A 271 6.60 -15.29 -6.10
N ALA A 272 7.24 -14.13 -6.00
CA ALA A 272 8.65 -14.01 -5.65
C ALA A 272 8.92 -14.42 -4.20
N ALA A 273 10.20 -14.50 -3.82
CA ALA A 273 10.62 -14.85 -2.46
C ALA A 273 10.38 -13.75 -1.42
N TYR A 274 10.13 -12.53 -1.87
CA TYR A 274 9.87 -11.37 -1.03
C TYR A 274 8.80 -10.49 -1.67
N ASN A 275 8.15 -9.64 -0.87
CA ASN A 275 7.17 -8.70 -1.37
C ASN A 275 7.87 -7.41 -1.84
N ALA A 276 7.89 -7.18 -3.16
CA ALA A 276 8.66 -6.07 -3.73
C ALA A 276 8.06 -4.70 -3.38
N ARG A 277 6.74 -4.60 -3.25
CA ARG A 277 6.10 -3.35 -2.81
C ARG A 277 6.39 -3.06 -1.34
N MET A 278 6.42 -4.08 -0.49
CA MET A 278 6.75 -3.95 0.92
C MET A 278 8.19 -3.49 1.13
N ALA A 279 9.15 -4.10 0.40
CA ALA A 279 10.53 -3.65 0.42
C ALA A 279 10.67 -2.17 0.01
N GLU A 280 9.96 -1.77 -1.05
CA GLU A 280 9.91 -0.38 -1.50
C GLU A 280 9.22 0.55 -0.47
N HIS A 281 8.17 0.07 0.21
CA HIS A 281 7.49 0.83 1.29
C HIS A 281 8.47 1.19 2.38
N TYR A 282 9.21 0.22 2.90
CA TYR A 282 10.16 0.44 3.99
C TYR A 282 11.35 1.30 3.55
N ARG A 283 11.78 1.20 2.28
CA ARG A 283 12.75 2.15 1.70
C ARG A 283 12.20 3.57 1.71
N ARG A 284 10.97 3.78 1.21
CA ARG A 284 10.32 5.10 1.18
C ARG A 284 10.09 5.66 2.57
N LEU A 285 9.68 4.82 3.50
CA LEU A 285 9.44 5.20 4.89
C LEU A 285 10.71 5.78 5.53
N ARG A 286 11.86 5.11 5.36
CA ARG A 286 13.14 5.61 5.84
C ARG A 286 13.51 6.97 5.22
N ILE A 287 13.29 7.14 3.92
CA ILE A 287 13.57 8.41 3.23
C ILE A 287 12.62 9.51 3.71
N ALA A 288 11.34 9.21 3.89
CA ALA A 288 10.34 10.16 4.36
C ALA A 288 10.61 10.58 5.82
N GLU A 289 11.00 9.63 6.66
CA GLU A 289 11.43 9.88 8.03
C GLU A 289 12.70 10.78 8.11
N GLN A 290 13.51 10.83 7.06
CA GLN A 290 14.69 11.69 7.02
C GLN A 290 14.41 13.08 6.43
N ASN A 291 13.54 13.15 5.42
CA ASN A 291 13.41 14.34 4.57
C ASN A 291 12.07 15.07 4.70
N PHE A 292 11.02 14.39 5.18
CA PHE A 292 9.65 14.90 5.13
C PHE A 292 8.93 14.89 6.48
N LEU A 293 9.59 14.56 7.59
CA LEU A 293 8.97 14.61 8.91
C LEU A 293 8.42 15.99 9.22
N PHE A 294 7.22 16.01 9.78
CA PHE A 294 6.56 17.21 10.22
C PHE A 294 6.07 17.08 11.66
N ASN A 295 6.63 17.92 12.52
CA ASN A 295 6.31 17.94 13.95
C ASN A 295 5.33 19.06 14.33
N GLY A 296 4.99 19.95 13.40
CA GLY A 296 4.08 21.06 13.66
C GLY A 296 2.61 20.65 13.64
N PHE A 297 1.75 21.64 13.84
CA PHE A 297 0.31 21.48 13.61
C PHE A 297 -0.01 21.82 12.17
N ARG A 298 -0.79 20.97 11.50
CA ARG A 298 -1.41 21.35 10.23
C ARG A 298 -2.28 22.58 10.45
N SER A 299 -2.15 23.57 9.57
CA SER A 299 -3.01 24.76 9.60
C SER A 299 -4.47 24.37 9.35
N TRP A 300 -5.39 25.15 9.90
CA TRP A 300 -6.83 24.99 9.66
C TRP A 300 -7.23 25.39 8.22
N PHE A 301 -6.40 26.19 7.53
CA PHE A 301 -6.50 26.41 6.09
C PHE A 301 -5.50 25.49 5.38
N ARG A 302 -6.02 24.59 4.55
CA ARG A 302 -5.23 23.50 3.94
C ARG A 302 -4.96 23.70 2.45
N SER A 303 -5.68 24.64 1.82
CA SER A 303 -5.45 25.07 0.44
C SER A 303 -5.66 26.58 0.35
N ALA A 304 -5.06 27.22 -0.66
CA ALA A 304 -5.23 28.65 -0.93
C ALA A 304 -6.65 29.01 -1.43
N PHE A 305 -7.43 28.03 -1.88
CA PHE A 305 -8.69 28.23 -2.59
C PHE A 305 -9.93 27.77 -1.80
N THR A 306 -9.78 26.76 -0.94
CA THR A 306 -10.90 26.14 -0.24
C THR A 306 -10.68 26.11 1.27
N HIS A 307 -11.62 26.75 1.99
CA HIS A 307 -11.75 26.62 3.44
C HIS A 307 -12.48 25.32 3.85
N ASP A 308 -12.80 24.47 2.87
CA ASP A 308 -13.61 23.28 3.04
C ASP A 308 -12.71 22.05 3.25
N GLU A 309 -12.80 21.47 4.45
CA GLU A 309 -12.04 20.28 4.84
C GLU A 309 -12.52 19.00 4.15
N THR A 310 -13.68 19.02 3.48
CA THR A 310 -14.29 17.83 2.87
C THR A 310 -13.51 17.24 1.69
N TYR A 311 -12.59 18.00 1.08
CA TYR A 311 -11.80 17.54 -0.07
C TYR A 311 -10.65 16.60 0.30
N PHE A 312 -10.21 16.60 1.57
CA PHE A 312 -9.10 15.77 2.00
C PHE A 312 -9.60 14.41 2.48
N PRO A 313 -9.12 13.30 1.89
CA PRO A 313 -9.48 11.97 2.38
C PRO A 313 -8.96 11.77 3.80
N VAL A 314 -9.59 10.86 4.55
CA VAL A 314 -9.18 10.51 5.93
C VAL A 314 -7.70 10.13 6.02
N THR A 315 -7.14 9.60 4.94
CA THR A 315 -5.74 9.18 4.81
C THR A 315 -4.75 10.35 4.89
N TYR A 316 -5.16 11.56 4.49
CA TYR A 316 -4.36 12.77 4.66
C TYR A 316 -4.13 13.10 6.15
N GLU A 317 -5.14 12.92 6.99
CA GLU A 317 -5.02 13.11 8.43
C GLU A 317 -4.14 12.06 9.09
N LEU A 318 -4.26 10.80 8.64
CA LEU A 318 -3.45 9.70 9.17
C LEU A 318 -1.95 9.89 8.86
N GLY A 319 -1.61 10.61 7.78
CA GLY A 319 -0.25 10.99 7.40
C GLY A 319 0.28 12.26 8.08
N SER A 320 -0.28 12.70 9.22
CA SER A 320 0.14 13.94 9.88
C SER A 320 1.59 13.98 10.37
N ASP A 321 2.26 12.83 10.42
CA ASP A 321 3.67 12.70 10.81
C ASP A 321 4.63 13.24 9.73
N PHE A 322 4.13 13.45 8.52
CA PHE A 322 4.88 13.97 7.38
C PHE A 322 4.26 15.27 6.86
N ASN A 323 5.06 16.11 6.20
CA ASN A 323 4.53 17.21 5.40
C ASN A 323 3.80 16.68 4.15
N ASP A 324 3.18 17.57 3.37
CA ASP A 324 2.36 17.18 2.21
C ASP A 324 3.17 16.41 1.16
N ARG A 325 4.44 16.79 0.94
CA ARG A 325 5.38 16.05 0.08
C ARG A 325 5.63 14.63 0.57
N GLY A 326 5.82 14.45 1.88
CA GLY A 326 6.03 13.13 2.46
C GLY A 326 4.82 12.21 2.31
N ILE A 327 3.59 12.74 2.42
CA ILE A 327 2.37 11.97 2.16
C ILE A 327 2.34 11.46 0.72
N VAL A 328 2.62 12.34 -0.25
CA VAL A 328 2.67 11.97 -1.67
C VAL A 328 3.79 10.96 -1.93
N PHE A 329 4.98 11.22 -1.38
CA PHE A 329 6.17 10.39 -1.55
C PHE A 329 5.96 8.96 -1.04
N MET A 330 5.30 8.78 0.11
CA MET A 330 5.00 7.44 0.64
C MET A 330 4.21 6.57 -0.36
N ARG A 331 3.28 7.19 -1.10
CA ARG A 331 2.39 6.53 -2.07
C ARG A 331 3.01 6.36 -3.45
N HIS A 332 3.66 7.41 -3.94
CA HIS A 332 4.07 7.50 -5.36
C HIS A 332 5.57 7.40 -5.58
N GLY A 333 6.36 7.50 -4.52
CA GLY A 333 7.82 7.52 -4.60
C GLY A 333 8.33 8.81 -5.21
N GLU A 334 9.51 8.71 -5.83
CA GLU A 334 10.15 9.84 -6.50
C GLU A 334 9.35 10.27 -7.74
N PRO A 335 9.16 11.58 -7.96
CA PRO A 335 8.49 12.08 -9.15
C PRO A 335 9.35 11.91 -10.40
N ASP A 336 8.70 11.71 -11.55
CA ASP A 336 9.38 11.58 -12.84
C ASP A 336 9.97 12.93 -13.28
N HIS A 337 9.26 14.01 -12.95
CA HIS A 337 9.73 15.38 -13.12
C HIS A 337 9.35 16.25 -11.92
N TYR A 338 10.22 17.20 -11.55
CA TYR A 338 9.92 18.16 -10.50
C TYR A 338 10.49 19.55 -10.78
N THR A 339 9.87 20.58 -10.20
CA THR A 339 10.39 21.97 -10.24
C THR A 339 11.19 22.29 -8.98
N VAL A 340 12.25 23.07 -9.14
CA VAL A 340 13.07 23.58 -8.03
C VAL A 340 12.69 25.04 -7.77
N GLY A 341 12.34 25.39 -6.54
CA GLY A 341 11.95 26.75 -6.15
C GLY A 341 11.13 26.77 -4.86
N GLU A 342 10.68 27.96 -4.43
CA GLU A 342 9.78 28.10 -3.28
C GLU A 342 8.43 27.41 -3.49
N ALA A 343 7.97 27.35 -4.75
CA ALA A 343 6.88 26.47 -5.14
C ALA A 343 7.43 25.27 -5.91
N ASN A 344 7.10 24.08 -5.44
CA ASN A 344 7.58 22.80 -5.97
C ASN A 344 6.41 22.06 -6.61
N SER A 345 6.59 21.54 -7.82
CA SER A 345 5.59 20.75 -8.53
C SER A 345 6.17 19.39 -8.84
N TRP A 346 5.43 18.32 -8.57
CA TRP A 346 5.81 16.93 -8.84
C TRP A 346 4.87 16.34 -9.90
N LEU A 347 5.44 15.77 -10.96
CA LEU A 347 4.72 15.11 -12.05
C LEU A 347 5.06 13.62 -12.06
N TYR A 348 4.01 12.82 -12.22
CA TYR A 348 4.05 11.36 -12.33
C TYR A 348 3.41 10.93 -13.65
N ASN A 349 4.22 10.54 -14.63
CA ASN A 349 3.83 10.34 -16.03
C ASN A 349 2.84 9.18 -16.19
N ASP A 350 3.12 8.01 -15.61
CA ASP A 350 2.30 6.80 -15.78
C ASP A 350 0.88 6.94 -15.23
N SER A 351 0.73 7.69 -14.14
CA SER A 351 -0.55 7.94 -13.49
C SER A 351 -1.18 9.28 -13.91
N LEU A 352 -0.46 10.08 -14.71
CA LEU A 352 -0.83 11.45 -15.07
C LEU A 352 -1.21 12.31 -13.84
N LEU A 353 -0.48 12.15 -12.74
CA LEU A 353 -0.72 12.90 -11.50
C LEU A 353 0.24 14.08 -11.39
N VAL A 354 -0.30 15.24 -10.99
CA VAL A 354 0.50 16.44 -10.70
C VAL A 354 0.14 16.96 -9.32
N PHE A 355 1.16 17.22 -8.50
CA PHE A 355 1.00 17.83 -7.19
C PHE A 355 1.79 19.12 -7.12
N HIS A 356 1.16 20.18 -6.62
CA HIS A 356 1.83 21.46 -6.37
C HIS A 356 1.90 21.71 -4.87
N PHE A 357 3.09 22.08 -4.43
CA PHE A 357 3.44 22.39 -3.06
C PHE A 357 3.92 23.84 -3.01
N ALA A 358 3.27 24.68 -2.20
CA ALA A 358 3.73 26.04 -1.99
C ALA A 358 3.50 26.48 -0.54
N PRO A 359 4.31 27.40 0.00
CA PRO A 359 4.00 28.08 1.25
C PRO A 359 2.68 28.84 1.08
N THR A 360 1.63 28.48 1.82
CA THR A 360 0.39 29.26 1.83
C THR A 360 0.45 30.32 2.92
N CYS A 361 0.13 31.57 2.53
CA CYS A 361 -0.03 32.69 3.45
C CYS A 361 -1.45 33.24 3.40
N ILE A 362 -2.03 33.58 4.55
CA ILE A 362 -3.24 34.39 4.66
C ILE A 362 -2.83 35.74 5.30
N GLY A 363 -2.86 36.81 4.51
CA GLY A 363 -2.37 38.12 4.95
C GLY A 363 -0.87 38.10 5.28
N GLN A 364 -0.47 38.56 6.47
CA GLN A 364 0.91 38.46 6.97
C GLN A 364 1.21 37.11 7.67
N VAL A 365 0.25 36.20 7.72
CA VAL A 365 0.37 34.92 8.41
C VAL A 365 0.70 33.83 7.40
N CYS A 366 1.98 33.51 7.27
CA CYS A 366 2.43 32.38 6.47
C CYS A 366 2.40 31.09 7.29
N GLY A 367 1.85 30.02 6.72
CA GLY A 367 2.08 28.68 7.22
C GLY A 367 3.58 28.37 7.18
N VAL A 368 4.10 27.68 8.19
CA VAL A 368 5.50 27.26 8.26
C VAL A 368 5.75 26.03 7.35
N THR A 369 4.72 25.59 6.63
CA THR A 369 4.69 24.38 5.80
C THR A 369 4.28 24.72 4.38
N GLU A 370 4.83 23.95 3.44
CA GLU A 370 4.26 23.86 2.09
C GLU A 370 2.95 23.10 2.17
N HIS A 371 1.95 23.60 1.45
CA HIS A 371 0.62 23.03 1.36
C HIS A 371 0.30 22.64 -0.08
N PHE A 372 -0.62 21.69 -0.24
CA PHE A 372 -1.25 21.44 -1.54
C PHE A 372 -1.86 22.73 -2.10
N VAL A 373 -1.43 23.09 -3.30
CA VAL A 373 -2.06 24.15 -4.08
C VAL A 373 -2.82 23.50 -5.22
N PRO A 374 -4.16 23.50 -5.18
CA PRO A 374 -4.93 23.11 -6.34
C PRO A 374 -4.59 24.07 -7.49
N SER A 375 -3.96 23.57 -8.55
CA SER A 375 -3.79 24.31 -9.79
C SER A 375 -4.00 23.37 -10.97
N PRO A 376 -4.71 23.78 -12.03
CA PRO A 376 -4.77 23.01 -13.29
C PRO A 376 -3.39 22.94 -13.98
N LEU A 377 -2.53 23.90 -13.66
CA LEU A 377 -1.30 24.25 -14.35
C LEU A 377 -0.45 24.95 -13.28
N GLY A 378 0.64 24.35 -12.81
CA GLY A 378 1.44 24.88 -11.70
C GLY A 378 1.86 26.35 -11.84
N PRO A 379 2.55 26.93 -10.84
CA PRO A 379 3.03 28.32 -10.89
C PRO A 379 3.97 28.66 -12.07
N THR A 380 4.39 27.65 -12.84
CA THR A 380 5.22 27.76 -14.05
C THR A 380 4.57 27.20 -15.33
N PHE A 381 3.38 26.60 -15.26
CA PHE A 381 2.66 26.12 -16.45
C PHE A 381 1.59 27.16 -16.80
N GLU A 382 1.72 27.83 -17.93
CA GLU A 382 0.79 28.91 -18.30
C GLU A 382 -0.59 28.37 -18.73
N PRO A 383 -1.70 29.08 -18.38
CA PRO A 383 -3.08 28.85 -18.83
C PRO A 383 -3.29 28.66 -20.34
N ALA A 384 -2.35 29.12 -21.15
CA ALA A 384 -2.48 29.15 -22.61
C ALA A 384 -2.49 27.76 -23.29
N ILE A 385 -2.09 26.68 -22.59
CA ILE A 385 -1.90 25.35 -23.21
C ILE A 385 -3.18 24.50 -23.24
N VAL A 386 -4.18 24.73 -22.37
CA VAL A 386 -5.31 23.78 -22.20
C VAL A 386 -6.71 24.39 -22.36
N GLY A 387 -6.87 25.72 -22.44
CA GLY A 387 -8.17 26.32 -22.76
C GLY A 387 -9.32 26.00 -21.79
N LEU A 388 -9.02 25.69 -20.53
CA LEU A 388 -10.00 25.41 -19.48
C LEU A 388 -10.37 26.70 -18.73
N ASP A 389 -11.64 26.83 -18.33
CA ASP A 389 -12.04 27.89 -17.39
C ASP A 389 -11.54 27.59 -15.96
N ALA A 390 -11.63 28.58 -15.08
CA ALA A 390 -11.09 28.50 -13.71
C ALA A 390 -11.82 27.46 -12.82
N LEU A 391 -13.10 27.18 -13.07
CA LEU A 391 -13.89 26.21 -12.29
C LEU A 391 -13.59 24.76 -12.72
N ASP A 392 -13.44 24.54 -14.02
CA ASP A 392 -13.00 23.25 -14.59
C ASP A 392 -11.57 22.91 -14.16
N ALA A 393 -10.72 23.94 -14.07
CA ALA A 393 -9.38 23.86 -13.55
C ALA A 393 -9.33 23.45 -12.06
N GLU A 394 -10.16 24.07 -11.23
CA GLU A 394 -10.28 23.77 -9.81
C GLU A 394 -10.80 22.34 -9.59
N ARG A 395 -11.87 21.94 -10.29
CA ARG A 395 -12.45 20.59 -10.21
C ARG A 395 -11.42 19.51 -10.55
N LYS A 396 -10.70 19.66 -11.67
CA LYS A 396 -9.64 18.72 -12.06
C LYS A 396 -8.52 18.64 -11.02
N SER A 397 -8.21 19.74 -10.36
CA SER A 397 -7.16 19.76 -9.35
C SER A 397 -7.56 19.04 -8.06
N VAL A 398 -8.81 19.16 -7.64
CA VAL A 398 -9.39 18.35 -6.57
C VAL A 398 -9.36 16.86 -6.94
N ASP A 399 -9.73 16.52 -8.17
CA ASP A 399 -9.69 15.13 -8.64
C ASP A 399 -8.27 14.55 -8.57
N TYR A 400 -7.23 15.29 -8.98
CA TYR A 400 -5.84 14.86 -8.84
C TYR A 400 -5.43 14.67 -7.38
N LEU A 401 -5.85 15.56 -6.49
CA LEU A 401 -5.56 15.45 -5.06
C LEU A 401 -6.22 14.21 -4.45
N VAL A 402 -7.53 14.02 -4.67
CA VAL A 402 -8.27 12.88 -4.14
C VAL A 402 -7.76 11.57 -4.72
N ASN A 403 -7.54 11.50 -6.04
CA ASN A 403 -7.01 10.33 -6.71
C ASN A 403 -5.59 10.01 -6.21
N GLY A 404 -4.74 11.02 -6.15
CA GLY A 404 -3.36 10.92 -5.68
C GLY A 404 -3.24 10.50 -4.22
N LEU A 405 -4.14 10.94 -3.35
CA LEU A 405 -4.16 10.59 -1.92
C LEU A 405 -4.96 9.30 -1.61
N SER A 406 -5.58 8.69 -2.63
CA SER A 406 -6.34 7.45 -2.51
C SER A 406 -5.72 6.28 -3.28
N THR A 407 -4.74 6.55 -4.13
CA THR A 407 -4.00 5.54 -4.91
C THR A 407 -2.60 5.32 -4.33
N ASP A 408 -1.97 4.25 -4.81
CA ASP A 408 -0.63 3.80 -4.45
C ASP A 408 0.02 3.18 -5.68
N ARG A 409 1.35 3.34 -5.83
CA ARG A 409 2.10 2.67 -6.90
C ARG A 409 3.46 2.16 -6.42
N HIS A 410 3.87 1.04 -6.98
CA HIS A 410 5.24 0.56 -6.87
C HIS A 410 6.19 1.39 -7.77
N GLN A 411 7.43 1.55 -7.34
CA GLN A 411 8.50 2.15 -8.14
C GLN A 411 9.72 1.26 -8.02
N TRP A 412 10.27 0.85 -9.15
CA TRP A 412 11.51 0.11 -9.22
C TRP A 412 12.72 1.03 -8.99
N SER A 413 13.85 0.45 -8.59
CA SER A 413 15.11 1.19 -8.53
C SER A 413 15.47 1.75 -9.91
N SER A 414 16.14 2.90 -9.96
CA SER A 414 16.66 3.46 -11.21
C SER A 414 17.64 2.53 -11.93
N ASP A 415 18.25 1.60 -11.19
CA ASP A 415 19.18 0.61 -11.73
C ASP A 415 18.47 -0.60 -12.35
N THR A 416 17.17 -0.78 -12.09
CA THR A 416 16.39 -1.89 -12.63
C THR A 416 16.33 -1.83 -14.16
N ARG A 417 16.62 -2.96 -14.81
CA ARG A 417 16.53 -3.15 -16.25
C ARG A 417 15.28 -3.97 -16.56
N HIS A 418 14.34 -3.35 -17.25
CA HIS A 418 13.12 -4.01 -17.68
C HIS A 418 13.37 -4.85 -18.93
N TRP A 419 13.27 -6.16 -18.78
CA TRP A 419 13.16 -7.08 -19.91
C TRP A 419 11.76 -7.07 -20.47
N GLU A 420 11.60 -7.21 -21.78
CA GLU A 420 10.33 -7.66 -22.32
C GLU A 420 10.30 -9.18 -22.25
N VAL A 421 9.31 -9.73 -21.57
CA VAL A 421 9.13 -11.17 -21.39
C VAL A 421 7.79 -11.48 -22.04
N PRO A 422 7.77 -11.78 -23.35
CA PRO A 422 6.54 -12.11 -24.05
C PRO A 422 5.83 -13.26 -23.38
N TYR A 423 4.51 -13.20 -23.32
CA TYR A 423 3.70 -14.25 -22.74
C TYR A 423 2.36 -14.38 -23.47
N VAL A 424 1.81 -15.58 -23.44
CA VAL A 424 0.46 -15.88 -23.93
C VAL A 424 -0.26 -16.78 -22.92
N VAL A 425 -1.54 -16.52 -22.72
CA VAL A 425 -2.40 -17.28 -21.81
C VAL A 425 -3.49 -17.96 -22.63
N GLY A 426 -3.77 -19.22 -22.33
CA GLY A 426 -4.85 -19.95 -22.95
C GLY A 426 -5.54 -20.91 -21.99
N ALA A 427 -6.84 -21.11 -22.19
CA ALA A 427 -7.66 -22.03 -21.43
C ALA A 427 -8.12 -23.22 -22.27
N PHE A 428 -8.04 -24.40 -21.66
CA PHE A 428 -8.44 -25.69 -22.20
C PHE A 428 -9.39 -26.39 -21.22
N ARG A 429 -10.16 -27.35 -21.72
CA ARG A 429 -10.99 -28.20 -20.87
C ARG A 429 -10.08 -29.00 -19.94
N GLY A 430 -10.23 -28.79 -18.63
CA GLY A 430 -9.53 -29.54 -17.60
C GLY A 430 -10.32 -30.77 -17.14
N LEU A 431 -9.77 -31.45 -16.14
CA LEU A 431 -10.41 -32.58 -15.48
C LEU A 431 -11.48 -32.11 -14.47
N ASP A 432 -12.42 -32.99 -14.11
CA ASP A 432 -13.42 -32.77 -13.06
C ASP A 432 -14.24 -31.47 -13.21
N GLY A 433 -14.50 -31.04 -14.45
CA GLY A 433 -15.25 -29.81 -14.76
C GLY A 433 -14.47 -28.52 -14.48
N ARG A 434 -13.16 -28.60 -14.23
CA ARG A 434 -12.24 -27.47 -14.14
C ARG A 434 -11.76 -27.05 -15.54
N THR A 435 -11.06 -25.94 -15.57
CA THR A 435 -10.43 -25.37 -16.76
C THR A 435 -8.92 -25.36 -16.55
N LEU A 436 -8.19 -26.04 -17.44
CA LEU A 436 -6.74 -26.01 -17.47
C LEU A 436 -6.30 -24.69 -18.10
N VAL A 437 -5.65 -23.83 -17.32
CA VAL A 437 -5.06 -22.59 -17.80
C VAL A 437 -3.56 -22.79 -17.97
N GLU A 438 -3.07 -22.42 -19.15
CA GLU A 438 -1.65 -22.45 -19.49
C GLU A 438 -1.13 -21.05 -19.78
N ILE A 439 0.03 -20.73 -19.20
CA ILE A 439 0.70 -19.45 -19.38
C ILE A 439 2.08 -19.74 -19.92
N TYR A 440 2.26 -19.55 -21.22
CA TYR A 440 3.55 -19.66 -21.87
C TYR A 440 4.27 -18.32 -21.80
N TYR A 441 5.58 -18.35 -21.54
CA TYR A 441 6.40 -17.15 -21.49
C TYR A 441 7.78 -17.40 -22.09
N GLU A 442 8.38 -16.33 -22.60
CA GLU A 442 9.70 -16.35 -23.22
C GLU A 442 10.67 -15.44 -22.47
N VAL A 443 11.81 -15.99 -22.05
CA VAL A 443 12.88 -15.26 -21.38
C VAL A 443 13.99 -14.94 -22.41
N PRO A 444 14.21 -13.67 -22.78
CA PRO A 444 15.24 -13.30 -23.76
C PRO A 444 16.65 -13.30 -23.13
N LEU A 445 17.31 -14.45 -23.17
CA LEU A 445 18.63 -14.65 -22.57
C LEU A 445 19.75 -13.87 -23.27
N HIS A 446 19.57 -13.40 -24.50
CA HIS A 446 20.55 -12.55 -25.18
C HIS A 446 20.76 -11.20 -24.45
N GLU A 447 19.73 -10.67 -23.79
CA GLU A 447 19.81 -9.42 -23.00
C GLU A 447 20.63 -9.60 -21.71
N THR A 448 20.81 -10.84 -21.24
CA THR A 448 21.63 -11.16 -20.06
C THR A 448 23.13 -11.07 -20.29
N ALA A 449 23.58 -10.94 -21.55
CA ALA A 449 24.97 -11.18 -21.95
C ALA A 449 26.02 -10.35 -21.18
N ARG A 450 25.62 -9.22 -20.58
CA ARG A 450 26.50 -8.34 -19.79
C ARG A 450 26.55 -8.66 -18.30
N VAL A 451 25.62 -9.45 -17.75
CA VAL A 451 25.53 -9.78 -16.31
C VAL A 451 25.73 -11.28 -16.06
N ARG A 452 26.17 -12.01 -17.09
CA ARG A 452 26.59 -13.41 -16.97
C ARG A 452 27.71 -13.52 -15.94
N GLY A 453 27.51 -14.36 -14.93
CA GLY A 453 28.61 -15.03 -14.24
C GLY A 453 29.44 -15.85 -15.24
N PRO A 454 30.55 -16.46 -14.84
CA PRO A 454 31.51 -17.04 -15.78
C PRO A 454 30.93 -18.05 -16.81
N ASP A 455 29.84 -18.78 -16.50
CA ASP A 455 29.29 -19.84 -17.38
C ASP A 455 27.75 -19.95 -17.53
N SER A 456 26.93 -19.35 -16.64
CA SER A 456 25.45 -19.50 -16.67
C SER A 456 24.72 -18.33 -16.01
N VAL A 457 23.40 -18.24 -16.25
CA VAL A 457 22.49 -17.29 -15.57
C VAL A 457 21.36 -18.05 -14.87
N VAL A 458 21.03 -17.65 -13.64
CA VAL A 458 19.87 -18.19 -12.91
C VAL A 458 18.73 -17.20 -13.05
N VAL A 459 17.64 -17.66 -13.65
CA VAL A 459 16.40 -16.87 -13.79
C VAL A 459 15.33 -17.48 -12.91
N GLU A 460 14.75 -16.65 -12.07
CA GLU A 460 13.53 -16.96 -11.34
C GLU A 460 12.32 -16.50 -12.16
N THR A 461 11.35 -17.38 -12.33
CA THR A 461 10.05 -17.08 -12.94
C THR A 461 8.96 -17.48 -11.98
N GLY A 462 7.84 -16.77 -12.01
CA GLY A 462 6.71 -17.15 -11.19
C GLY A 462 5.39 -16.61 -11.69
N VAL A 463 4.33 -17.34 -11.35
CA VAL A 463 2.96 -16.89 -11.53
C VAL A 463 2.24 -16.96 -10.20
N SER A 464 1.41 -15.96 -9.92
CA SER A 464 0.43 -16.01 -8.82
C SER A 464 -0.96 -15.68 -9.34
N ILE A 465 -1.95 -16.34 -8.75
CA ILE A 465 -3.35 -16.29 -9.18
C ILE A 465 -4.19 -15.99 -7.98
N HIS A 466 -5.00 -14.94 -8.10
CA HIS A 466 -5.83 -14.43 -7.02
C HIS A 466 -7.26 -14.28 -7.50
N ASN A 467 -8.23 -14.42 -6.60
CA ASN A 467 -9.62 -14.13 -6.92
C ASN A 467 -9.87 -12.61 -6.97
N GLY A 468 -11.13 -12.21 -7.15
CA GLY A 468 -11.54 -10.80 -7.19
C GLY A 468 -11.18 -10.01 -5.92
N ASP A 469 -11.12 -10.69 -4.77
CA ASP A 469 -10.78 -10.11 -3.47
C ASP A 469 -9.28 -10.16 -3.16
N TRP A 470 -8.44 -10.49 -4.14
CA TRP A 470 -6.98 -10.67 -3.98
C TRP A 470 -6.58 -11.77 -2.99
N GLU A 471 -7.46 -12.71 -2.70
CA GLU A 471 -7.07 -13.94 -2.00
C GLU A 471 -6.30 -14.85 -2.96
N ARG A 472 -5.14 -15.33 -2.50
CA ARG A 472 -4.28 -16.20 -3.29
C ARG A 472 -4.91 -17.58 -3.45
N ILE A 473 -5.22 -17.94 -4.69
CA ILE A 473 -5.74 -19.27 -5.09
C ILE A 473 -4.59 -20.22 -5.38
N ASN A 474 -3.58 -19.75 -6.11
CA ASN A 474 -2.41 -20.55 -6.45
C ASN A 474 -1.18 -19.65 -6.67
N PHE A 475 0.01 -20.21 -6.52
CA PHE A 475 1.24 -19.62 -7.01
C PHE A 475 2.25 -20.71 -7.34
N VAL A 476 3.07 -20.46 -8.35
CA VAL A 476 4.18 -21.33 -8.74
C VAL A 476 5.40 -20.46 -8.94
N ARG A 477 6.53 -20.88 -8.38
CA ARG A 477 7.83 -20.24 -8.58
C ARG A 477 8.84 -21.29 -9.04
N LYS A 478 9.59 -20.97 -10.09
CA LYS A 478 10.66 -21.79 -10.66
C LYS A 478 11.97 -21.01 -10.62
N GLN A 479 13.07 -21.71 -10.38
CA GLN A 479 14.41 -21.19 -10.60
C GLN A 479 15.12 -22.13 -11.57
N SER A 480 15.54 -21.60 -12.70
CA SER A 480 16.15 -22.36 -13.78
C SER A 480 17.52 -21.78 -14.11
N GLN A 481 18.48 -22.67 -14.38
CA GLN A 481 19.84 -22.29 -14.75
C GLN A 481 20.03 -22.50 -16.25
N TYR A 482 20.44 -21.44 -16.95
CA TYR A 482 20.62 -21.46 -18.41
C TYR A 482 22.09 -21.30 -18.78
N GLY A 483 22.53 -22.11 -19.75
CA GLY A 483 23.92 -22.16 -20.21
C GLY A 483 24.25 -21.08 -21.25
N ARG A 484 25.52 -21.05 -21.66
CA ARG A 484 26.00 -20.12 -22.71
C ARG A 484 25.56 -20.59 -24.09
N GLY A 485 24.85 -19.73 -24.84
CA GLY A 485 24.53 -19.94 -26.27
C GLY A 485 23.03 -19.99 -26.60
N GLU A 486 22.16 -19.98 -25.59
CA GLU A 486 20.72 -19.81 -25.79
C GLU A 486 20.37 -18.32 -25.90
N ASP A 487 19.63 -17.94 -26.95
CA ASP A 487 19.18 -16.57 -27.20
C ASP A 487 17.87 -16.24 -26.48
N ALA A 488 17.02 -17.25 -26.31
CA ALA A 488 15.77 -17.21 -25.57
C ALA A 488 15.42 -18.60 -25.02
N PHE A 489 14.53 -18.64 -24.03
CA PHE A 489 13.95 -19.88 -23.52
C PHE A 489 12.45 -19.72 -23.29
N VAL A 490 11.69 -20.73 -23.74
CA VAL A 490 10.23 -20.79 -23.57
C VAL A 490 9.88 -21.88 -22.55
N ASP A 491 9.02 -21.52 -21.59
CA ASP A 491 8.44 -22.45 -20.62
C ASP A 491 6.99 -22.07 -20.33
N ARG A 492 6.31 -22.91 -19.56
CA ARG A 492 4.90 -22.75 -19.22
C ARG A 492 4.60 -22.94 -17.75
N PHE A 493 3.57 -22.26 -17.28
CA PHE A 493 2.83 -22.63 -16.07
C PHE A 493 1.52 -23.29 -16.45
N GLN A 494 1.11 -24.30 -15.69
CA GLN A 494 -0.16 -25.00 -15.85
C GLN A 494 -0.91 -25.01 -14.52
N VAL A 495 -2.21 -24.73 -14.56
CA VAL A 495 -3.05 -24.63 -13.36
C VAL A 495 -4.51 -24.91 -13.66
N ASP A 496 -5.15 -25.75 -12.83
CA ASP A 496 -6.58 -26.01 -12.93
C ASP A 496 -7.39 -24.98 -12.12
N LEU A 497 -8.24 -24.22 -12.79
CA LEU A 497 -9.09 -23.18 -12.21
C LEU A 497 -10.58 -23.47 -12.45
N SER A 498 -11.44 -22.90 -11.61
CA SER A 498 -12.87 -22.82 -11.92
C SER A 498 -13.13 -21.70 -12.93
N ALA A 499 -14.25 -21.78 -13.65
CA ALA A 499 -14.69 -20.68 -14.50
C ALA A 499 -15.05 -19.46 -13.64
N ASP A 500 -14.21 -18.43 -13.70
CA ASP A 500 -14.39 -17.16 -12.99
C ASP A 500 -13.39 -16.11 -13.53
N ARG A 501 -13.44 -14.89 -13.01
CA ARG A 501 -12.44 -13.84 -13.26
C ARG A 501 -11.37 -13.83 -12.17
N PHE A 502 -10.11 -13.95 -12.57
CA PHE A 502 -8.95 -13.94 -11.69
C PHE A 502 -8.01 -12.77 -11.97
N ASN A 503 -7.25 -12.38 -10.96
CA ASN A 503 -6.10 -11.49 -11.08
C ASN A 503 -4.83 -12.34 -11.15
N LEU A 504 -4.10 -12.24 -12.26
CA LEU A 504 -2.85 -12.97 -12.49
C LEU A 504 -1.68 -11.99 -12.38
N ALA A 505 -0.58 -12.48 -11.83
CA ALA A 505 0.71 -11.79 -11.87
C ALA A 505 1.80 -12.75 -12.32
N LEU A 506 2.51 -12.39 -13.39
CA LEU A 506 3.65 -13.12 -13.95
C LEU A 506 4.91 -12.29 -13.72
N HIS A 507 5.98 -12.92 -13.27
CA HIS A 507 7.29 -12.28 -13.20
C HIS A 507 8.41 -13.16 -13.75
N ALA A 508 9.46 -12.51 -14.22
CA ALA A 508 10.74 -13.12 -14.50
C ALA A 508 11.85 -12.18 -14.03
N ARG A 509 12.86 -12.72 -13.36
CA ARG A 509 14.00 -11.93 -12.86
C ARG A 509 15.28 -12.74 -12.83
N VAL A 510 16.41 -12.08 -13.02
CA VAL A 510 17.72 -12.64 -12.64
C VAL A 510 17.93 -12.42 -11.15
N LEU A 511 18.60 -13.36 -10.50
CA LEU A 511 18.98 -13.23 -9.08
C LEU A 511 20.12 -12.21 -8.85
N ASP A 512 20.38 -11.33 -9.82
CA ASP A 512 21.28 -10.17 -9.70
C ASP A 512 20.58 -8.94 -9.09
N GLY A 513 19.25 -8.95 -9.01
CA GLY A 513 18.43 -7.84 -8.50
C GLY A 513 18.26 -6.67 -9.46
N VAL A 514 18.76 -6.78 -10.69
CA VAL A 514 18.79 -5.72 -11.70
C VAL A 514 17.82 -6.03 -12.83
N HIS A 515 17.88 -7.24 -13.39
CA HIS A 515 17.08 -7.61 -14.56
C HIS A 515 15.76 -8.23 -14.13
N LEU A 516 14.64 -7.54 -14.40
CA LEU A 516 13.34 -8.02 -13.98
C LEU A 516 12.20 -7.47 -14.87
N ARG A 517 11.17 -8.29 -15.01
CA ARG A 517 9.87 -7.89 -15.54
C ARG A 517 8.76 -8.50 -14.73
N ALA A 518 7.70 -7.73 -14.53
CA ALA A 518 6.48 -8.18 -13.88
C ALA A 518 5.27 -7.66 -14.66
N TYR A 519 4.28 -8.53 -14.84
CA TYR A 519 3.00 -8.22 -15.48
C TYR A 519 1.87 -8.54 -14.51
N ARG A 520 0.85 -7.68 -14.49
CA ARG A 520 -0.38 -7.91 -13.74
C ARG A 520 -1.56 -7.67 -14.66
N PHE A 521 -2.47 -8.64 -14.74
CA PHE A 521 -3.62 -8.57 -15.62
C PHE A 521 -4.78 -9.41 -15.08
N ALA A 522 -6.00 -9.03 -15.45
CA ALA A 522 -7.17 -9.84 -15.16
C ALA A 522 -7.38 -10.86 -16.30
N TYR A 523 -7.73 -12.09 -15.97
CA TYR A 523 -8.06 -13.13 -16.94
C TYR A 523 -9.41 -13.77 -16.58
N THR A 524 -10.29 -13.90 -17.57
CA THR A 524 -11.60 -14.54 -17.38
C THR A 524 -11.49 -15.97 -17.87
N VAL A 525 -11.49 -16.91 -16.93
CA VAL A 525 -11.38 -18.34 -17.21
C VAL A 525 -12.72 -18.84 -17.74
N PRO A 526 -12.79 -19.35 -18.99
CA PRO A 526 -14.04 -19.89 -19.54
C PRO A 526 -14.41 -21.21 -18.86
N GLY A 527 -15.70 -21.55 -18.92
CA GLY A 527 -16.22 -22.85 -18.48
C GLY A 527 -16.37 -23.82 -19.64
N PHE A 528 -15.90 -25.06 -19.46
CA PHE A 528 -15.98 -26.13 -20.46
C PHE A 528 -16.94 -27.27 -20.06
N THR A 529 -17.90 -26.96 -19.18
CA THR A 529 -18.88 -27.93 -18.66
C THR A 529 -20.16 -28.00 -19.48
N ASP A 530 -20.38 -27.07 -20.42
CA ASP A 530 -21.54 -27.10 -21.30
C ASP A 530 -21.46 -28.29 -22.27
N THR A 531 -22.62 -28.81 -22.68
CA THR A 531 -22.70 -29.89 -23.68
C THR A 531 -22.75 -29.39 -25.11
N GLY A 532 -22.83 -28.08 -25.32
CA GLY A 532 -22.80 -27.45 -26.65
C GLY A 532 -21.39 -27.45 -27.24
N LEU A 533 -21.28 -27.13 -28.53
CA LEU A 533 -19.99 -27.01 -29.21
C LEU A 533 -19.15 -25.90 -28.57
N GLN A 534 -17.93 -26.22 -28.15
CA GLN A 534 -17.01 -25.31 -27.48
C GLN A 534 -15.61 -25.37 -28.11
N LEU A 535 -14.84 -24.30 -27.93
CA LEU A 535 -13.47 -24.16 -28.43
C LEU A 535 -12.58 -23.69 -27.29
N SER A 536 -11.37 -24.25 -27.20
CA SER A 536 -10.31 -23.68 -26.36
C SER A 536 -9.82 -22.35 -26.92
N ASP A 537 -8.97 -21.68 -26.16
CA ASP A 537 -8.17 -20.57 -26.71
C ASP A 537 -7.16 -21.10 -27.75
N MET A 538 -6.67 -20.21 -28.61
CA MET A 538 -5.80 -20.53 -29.74
C MET A 538 -4.35 -20.08 -29.50
N PHE A 539 -3.39 -20.98 -29.76
CA PHE A 539 -1.96 -20.68 -29.71
C PHE A 539 -1.30 -20.67 -31.09
N LEU A 540 -0.31 -19.79 -31.23
CA LEU A 540 0.66 -19.83 -32.32
C LEU A 540 1.93 -20.53 -31.83
N ALA A 541 2.46 -21.44 -32.64
CA ALA A 541 3.59 -22.27 -32.27
C ALA A 541 4.64 -22.31 -33.39
N ASP A 542 5.90 -22.47 -33.01
CA ASP A 542 7.01 -22.71 -33.95
C ASP A 542 6.98 -24.13 -34.49
N SER A 543 6.53 -25.08 -33.66
CA SER A 543 6.28 -26.46 -34.08
C SER A 543 5.30 -27.18 -33.16
N ILE A 544 4.69 -28.25 -33.69
CA ILE A 544 3.83 -29.16 -32.96
C ILE A 544 4.37 -30.57 -33.19
N ALA A 545 4.71 -31.28 -32.12
CA ALA A 545 5.07 -32.69 -32.19
C ALA A 545 3.92 -33.54 -31.63
N VAL A 546 3.45 -34.49 -32.42
CA VAL A 546 2.32 -35.37 -32.06
C VAL A 546 2.86 -36.78 -31.89
N ILE A 547 2.60 -37.40 -30.74
CA ILE A 547 2.89 -38.82 -30.54
C ILE A 547 1.98 -39.63 -31.47
N PRO A 548 2.46 -40.65 -32.21
CA PRO A 548 1.59 -41.45 -33.06
C PRO A 548 0.39 -42.02 -32.29
N ASP A 549 -0.80 -41.95 -32.91
CA ASP A 549 -2.09 -42.32 -32.32
C ASP A 549 -2.57 -41.42 -31.15
N ALA A 550 -2.01 -40.21 -31.01
CA ALA A 550 -2.47 -39.17 -30.10
C ALA A 550 -3.96 -38.87 -30.29
N ILE A 551 -4.74 -39.05 -29.21
CA ILE A 551 -6.15 -38.65 -29.14
C ILE A 551 -6.33 -37.61 -28.02
N GLU A 552 -5.45 -37.62 -27.02
CA GLU A 552 -5.53 -36.77 -25.84
C GLU A 552 -4.50 -35.63 -25.90
N ARG A 553 -4.78 -34.54 -25.17
CA ARG A 553 -3.91 -33.35 -25.12
C ARG A 553 -2.48 -33.70 -24.72
N ASP A 554 -2.30 -34.63 -23.77
CA ASP A 554 -1.00 -35.02 -23.24
C ASP A 554 -0.10 -35.71 -24.27
N ASP A 555 -0.67 -36.16 -25.39
CA ASP A 555 0.06 -36.76 -26.51
C ASP A 555 0.54 -35.72 -27.55
N VAL A 556 0.28 -34.43 -27.32
CA VAL A 556 0.69 -33.31 -28.18
C VAL A 556 1.66 -32.40 -27.45
N ILE A 557 2.88 -32.29 -27.97
CA ILE A 557 3.91 -31.36 -27.48
C ILE A 557 3.86 -30.09 -28.32
N LEU A 558 3.52 -28.97 -27.67
CA LEU A 558 3.44 -27.65 -28.28
C LEU A 558 4.67 -26.81 -27.96
N TYR A 559 5.38 -26.37 -29.00
CA TYR A 559 6.42 -25.34 -28.90
C TYR A 559 5.79 -24.00 -29.24
N VAL A 560 4.98 -23.48 -28.31
CA VAL A 560 4.30 -22.18 -28.44
C VAL A 560 5.34 -21.08 -28.60
N ASN A 561 5.05 -20.10 -29.46
CA ASN A 561 5.87 -18.91 -29.65
C ASN A 561 5.16 -17.73 -28.96
N PRO A 562 5.57 -17.32 -27.74
CA PRO A 562 4.89 -16.28 -26.98
C PRO A 562 5.10 -14.88 -27.55
N SER A 563 6.21 -14.64 -28.26
CA SER A 563 6.46 -13.35 -28.92
C SER A 563 5.56 -13.10 -30.13
N GLY A 564 5.05 -14.18 -30.76
CA GLY A 564 4.29 -14.11 -32.00
C GLY A 564 5.13 -13.62 -33.18
N GLN A 565 6.46 -13.58 -33.04
CA GLN A 565 7.38 -13.17 -34.09
C GLN A 565 7.84 -14.41 -34.87
N PHE A 566 7.61 -14.38 -36.19
CA PHE A 566 7.98 -15.48 -37.08
C PHE A 566 8.91 -14.99 -38.18
N GLU A 567 10.02 -15.72 -38.38
CA GLU A 567 10.95 -15.47 -39.48
C GLU A 567 10.37 -15.95 -40.81
N ARG A 568 10.49 -15.14 -41.87
CA ARG A 568 10.14 -15.59 -43.21
C ARG A 568 11.21 -16.56 -43.75
N PRO A 569 10.83 -17.65 -44.44
CA PRO A 569 9.49 -17.99 -44.94
C PRO A 569 8.72 -18.99 -44.05
N VAL A 570 9.06 -19.15 -42.77
CA VAL A 570 8.46 -20.17 -41.90
C VAL A 570 7.01 -19.81 -41.59
N ALA A 571 6.08 -20.71 -41.93
CA ALA A 571 4.67 -20.54 -41.60
C ALA A 571 4.44 -20.95 -40.14
N PRO A 572 3.66 -20.18 -39.35
CA PRO A 572 3.33 -20.54 -37.98
C PRO A 572 2.42 -21.77 -37.93
N PHE A 573 2.52 -22.54 -36.85
CA PHE A 573 1.52 -23.54 -36.50
C PHE A 573 0.41 -22.88 -35.67
N VAL A 574 -0.83 -23.33 -35.89
CA VAL A 574 -2.00 -22.88 -35.13
C VAL A 574 -2.58 -24.08 -34.39
N TYR A 575 -2.72 -23.96 -33.07
CA TYR A 575 -3.27 -25.02 -32.23
C TYR A 575 -4.46 -24.52 -31.41
N PHE A 576 -5.52 -25.34 -31.35
CA PHE A 576 -6.68 -25.20 -30.47
C PHE A 576 -7.43 -26.53 -30.42
N GLU A 577 -8.29 -26.70 -29.42
CA GLU A 577 -9.13 -27.87 -29.21
C GLU A 577 -10.61 -27.55 -29.47
N ILE A 578 -11.33 -28.55 -29.98
CA ILE A 578 -12.78 -28.47 -30.22
C ILE A 578 -13.46 -29.52 -29.36
N TYR A 579 -14.42 -29.09 -28.56
CA TYR A 579 -15.16 -29.96 -27.64
C TYR A 579 -16.60 -30.17 -28.08
N ASN A 580 -17.15 -31.33 -27.71
CA ASN A 580 -18.55 -31.68 -27.90
C ASN A 580 -19.00 -31.68 -29.37
N LEU A 581 -18.08 -32.07 -30.27
CA LEU A 581 -18.41 -32.35 -31.66
C LEU A 581 -19.38 -33.54 -31.73
N THR A 582 -20.49 -33.37 -32.45
CA THR A 582 -21.45 -34.44 -32.66
C THR A 582 -20.86 -35.49 -33.62
N GLN A 583 -20.79 -36.73 -33.16
CA GLN A 583 -20.36 -37.86 -33.97
C GLN A 583 -21.56 -38.44 -34.72
N GLU A 584 -21.33 -38.82 -35.98
CA GLU A 584 -22.22 -39.65 -36.78
C GLU A 584 -22.22 -41.10 -36.24
N PRO A 585 -23.21 -41.94 -36.60
CA PRO A 585 -23.30 -43.32 -36.12
C PRO A 585 -22.09 -44.21 -36.44
N ASP A 586 -21.25 -43.83 -37.40
CA ASP A 586 -20.00 -44.52 -37.75
C ASP A 586 -18.77 -43.98 -36.98
N GLY A 587 -18.98 -43.05 -36.04
CA GLY A 587 -17.95 -42.42 -35.23
C GLY A 587 -17.25 -41.22 -35.89
N GLN A 588 -17.60 -40.87 -37.14
CA GLN A 588 -16.99 -39.73 -37.83
C GLN A 588 -17.65 -38.41 -37.45
N THR A 589 -16.90 -37.30 -37.56
CA THR A 589 -17.44 -35.96 -37.37
C THR A 589 -17.27 -35.15 -38.66
N ARG A 590 -18.28 -34.36 -39.04
CA ARG A 590 -18.17 -33.37 -40.12
C ARG A 590 -18.05 -31.96 -39.56
N TYR A 591 -16.98 -31.26 -39.89
CA TYR A 591 -16.75 -29.88 -39.45
C TYR A 591 -15.97 -29.08 -40.49
N ARG A 592 -16.03 -27.75 -40.40
CA ARG A 592 -15.21 -26.81 -41.19
C ARG A 592 -14.58 -25.80 -40.26
N ILE A 593 -13.27 -25.61 -40.40
CA ILE A 593 -12.50 -24.62 -39.66
C ILE A 593 -12.16 -23.48 -40.61
N ALA A 594 -12.32 -22.25 -40.14
CA ALA A 594 -11.78 -21.05 -40.78
C ALA A 594 -11.14 -20.18 -39.70
N TYR A 595 -9.89 -19.76 -39.91
CA TYR A 595 -9.18 -18.83 -39.05
C TYR A 595 -8.46 -17.80 -39.93
N THR A 596 -8.20 -16.62 -39.37
CA THR A 596 -7.46 -15.54 -40.04
C THR A 596 -6.28 -15.15 -39.16
N LEU A 597 -5.10 -15.10 -39.75
CA LEU A 597 -3.89 -14.57 -39.13
C LEU A 597 -3.63 -13.18 -39.70
N THR A 598 -3.55 -12.18 -38.83
CA THR A 598 -3.35 -10.80 -39.24
C THR A 598 -1.95 -10.35 -38.82
N PRO A 599 -1.11 -9.86 -39.76
CA PRO A 599 0.16 -9.23 -39.42
C PRO A 599 -0.09 -7.90 -38.71
N VAL A 600 0.57 -7.69 -37.58
CA VAL A 600 0.44 -6.47 -36.75
C VAL A 600 1.56 -5.48 -37.04
N ASP A 601 2.77 -5.99 -37.26
CA ASP A 601 3.91 -5.23 -37.75
C ASP A 601 4.77 -6.10 -38.68
N ALA A 602 5.35 -5.47 -39.70
CA ALA A 602 6.37 -6.07 -40.55
C ALA A 602 7.66 -5.28 -40.35
N ASP A 603 8.61 -5.87 -39.65
CA ASP A 603 9.89 -5.18 -39.42
C ASP A 603 10.72 -5.14 -40.71
N GLN A 604 11.58 -4.13 -40.85
CA GLN A 604 12.37 -3.94 -42.08
C GLN A 604 13.35 -5.10 -42.36
N ASP A 605 13.62 -5.92 -41.33
CA ASP A 605 14.55 -7.06 -41.37
C ASP A 605 13.89 -8.41 -41.71
N GLY A 606 12.58 -8.44 -42.02
CA GLY A 606 11.92 -9.61 -42.63
C GLY A 606 11.15 -10.54 -41.68
N ALA A 607 11.08 -10.24 -40.39
CA ALA A 607 10.18 -10.89 -39.43
C ALA A 607 8.75 -10.30 -39.50
N ILE A 608 7.73 -11.12 -39.23
CA ILE A 608 6.34 -10.68 -39.10
C ILE A 608 5.87 -10.97 -37.68
N THR A 609 5.25 -9.99 -37.02
CA THR A 609 4.50 -10.22 -35.78
C THR A 609 3.06 -10.56 -36.13
N LEU A 610 2.59 -11.73 -35.68
CA LEU A 610 1.22 -12.20 -35.87
C LEU A 610 0.44 -12.15 -34.56
N GLN A 611 -0.80 -11.69 -34.63
CA GLN A 611 -1.75 -11.83 -33.53
C GLN A 611 -2.95 -12.65 -33.97
N THR A 612 -3.49 -13.40 -33.01
CA THR A 612 -4.74 -14.13 -33.17
C THR A 612 -5.91 -13.21 -32.81
N SER A 613 -6.98 -13.24 -33.59
CA SER A 613 -8.24 -12.60 -33.25
C SER A 613 -9.34 -13.64 -33.35
N GLU A 614 -10.16 -13.77 -32.31
CA GLU A 614 -11.22 -14.77 -32.27
C GLU A 614 -12.52 -14.20 -32.83
N GLN A 615 -13.03 -14.80 -33.91
CA GLN A 615 -14.46 -14.75 -34.25
C GLN A 615 -15.03 -16.17 -34.13
N ARG A 616 -15.79 -16.40 -33.05
CA ARG A 616 -16.39 -17.70 -32.75
C ARG A 616 -17.67 -17.89 -33.56
N THR A 617 -17.61 -18.60 -34.68
CA THR A 617 -18.80 -19.14 -35.36
C THR A 617 -18.62 -20.63 -35.58
N ALA A 618 -19.39 -21.43 -34.85
CA ALA A 618 -19.39 -22.87 -34.96
C ALA A 618 -20.80 -23.32 -35.35
N ASN A 619 -20.99 -23.69 -36.63
CA ASN A 619 -22.24 -24.23 -37.13
C ASN A 619 -22.16 -25.76 -37.15
N SER A 620 -22.80 -26.44 -36.19
CA SER A 620 -23.16 -27.85 -36.35
C SER A 620 -24.51 -27.93 -37.08
N SER A 621 -24.49 -27.80 -38.41
CA SER A 621 -25.64 -28.26 -39.21
C SER A 621 -25.39 -29.71 -39.61
N PRO A 622 -26.37 -30.63 -39.43
CA PRO A 622 -26.36 -31.83 -40.25
C PRO A 622 -26.39 -31.35 -41.70
N LEU A 623 -25.37 -31.68 -42.47
CA LEU A 623 -25.40 -31.43 -43.91
C LEU A 623 -26.54 -32.27 -44.48
N SER A 624 -27.71 -31.65 -44.65
CA SER A 624 -28.72 -32.16 -45.58
C SER A 624 -28.14 -32.06 -46.98
N TYR A 625 -27.98 -33.24 -47.58
CA TYR A 625 -27.37 -33.52 -48.89
C TYR A 625 -27.77 -32.55 -50.02
#